data_AF-A0A2I0VR27-F1
#
_entry.id   AF-A0A2I0VR27-F1
#
_cell.length_a   1.000
_cell.length_b   1.000
_cell.length_c   1.000
_cell.angle_alpha   90.00
_cell.angle_beta   90.00
_cell.angle_gamma   90.00
#
_symmetry.space_group_name_H-M   'P 1'
#
loop_
_entity.id
_entity.type
_entity.pdbx_description
1 polymer ?
#
loop_
_entity_poly.entity_id
_entity_poly.type
_entity_poly.pdbx_seq_one_letter_code
_entity_poly.pdbx_strand_id
1 'polypeptide(L)'
;MAAVSDLGCPLFNYMVSVLHSSFGNDLDAVFLHNIRTECERAKDALCLGSAMGEFKIERLGMEMRQLVDRGWVVEINLKLLRTGIMRCLRDAGLEKEEVDEVVLAGASCNIPAVRRVLLEFFQEQKFRCSIDPANLMSFSSQRYINNFSSVFDNPVAILEGLNLGLYAL
;
A
#
# COMPACT_ATOMS: atom_id res chain seq x y z
N MET A 1 6.99 3.03 -19.69
CA MET A 1 5.77 3.26 -18.89
C MET A 1 5.79 2.23 -17.76
N ALA A 2 6.65 2.44 -16.76
CA ALA A 2 6.69 1.58 -15.59
C ALA A 2 5.45 1.92 -14.76
N ALA A 3 4.48 1.02 -14.73
CA ALA A 3 3.35 1.15 -13.83
C ALA A 3 3.90 1.31 -12.41
N VAL A 4 3.33 2.26 -11.68
CA VAL A 4 3.63 2.59 -10.27
C VAL A 4 3.11 1.46 -9.35
N SER A 5 3.33 0.20 -9.74
CA SER A 5 2.77 -1.00 -9.11
C SER A 5 3.79 -1.85 -8.37
N ASP A 6 5.09 -1.63 -8.57
CA ASP A 6 6.05 -2.72 -8.44
C ASP A 6 7.17 -2.55 -7.41
N LEU A 7 7.20 -1.43 -6.67
CA LEU A 7 8.36 -1.06 -5.84
C LEU A 7 8.16 -1.15 -4.32
N GLY A 8 7.04 -1.70 -3.83
CA GLY A 8 6.76 -1.66 -2.39
C GLY A 8 5.79 -2.68 -1.82
N CYS A 9 5.52 -3.80 -2.49
CA CYS A 9 4.68 -4.84 -1.89
C CYS A 9 5.42 -5.46 -0.69
N PRO A 10 4.96 -5.28 0.56
CA PRO A 10 5.66 -5.82 1.73
C PRO A 10 5.80 -7.35 1.68
N LEU A 11 4.85 -8.01 1.01
CA LEU A 11 4.88 -9.44 0.74
C LEU A 11 6.11 -9.84 -0.07
N PHE A 12 6.44 -9.10 -1.13
CA PHE A 12 7.61 -9.40 -1.96
C PHE A 12 8.91 -9.29 -1.15
N ASN A 13 9.08 -8.20 -0.40
CA ASN A 13 10.27 -8.00 0.44
C ASN A 13 10.40 -9.08 1.51
N TYR A 14 9.28 -9.48 2.12
CA TYR A 14 9.23 -10.59 3.06
C TYR A 14 9.64 -11.91 2.40
N MET A 15 9.04 -12.26 1.25
CA MET A 15 9.36 -13.50 0.54
C MET A 15 10.82 -13.54 0.10
N VAL A 16 11.37 -12.43 -0.39
CA VAL A 16 12.80 -12.31 -0.71
C VAL A 16 13.66 -12.57 0.53
N SER A 17 13.30 -12.03 1.70
CA SER A 17 14.06 -12.29 2.94
C SER A 17 14.03 -13.76 3.39
N VAL A 18 12.89 -14.44 3.22
CA VAL A 18 12.76 -15.87 3.50
C VAL A 18 13.57 -16.70 2.50
N LEU A 19 13.49 -16.34 1.21
CA LEU A 19 14.22 -17.03 0.15
C LEU A 19 15.74 -16.81 0.24
N HIS A 20 16.19 -15.66 0.71
CA HIS A 20 17.61 -15.44 1.02
C HIS A 20 18.12 -16.41 2.09
N SER A 21 17.29 -16.73 3.08
CA SER A 21 17.66 -17.66 4.15
C SER A 21 17.72 -19.12 3.65
N SER A 22 16.88 -19.47 2.67
CA SER A 22 16.77 -20.84 2.14
C SER A 22 17.67 -21.13 0.94
N PHE A 23 17.77 -20.19 -0.01
CA PHE A 23 18.49 -20.33 -1.29
C PHE A 23 19.83 -19.58 -1.31
N GLY A 24 20.17 -18.83 -0.26
CA GLY A 24 21.38 -18.03 -0.19
C GLY A 24 21.29 -16.70 -0.95
N ASN A 25 22.45 -16.07 -1.19
CA ASN A 25 22.52 -14.73 -1.78
C ASN A 25 22.38 -14.67 -3.31
N ASP A 26 22.25 -15.82 -3.98
CA ASP A 26 22.31 -15.89 -5.45
C ASP A 26 20.91 -15.74 -6.07
N LEU A 27 20.24 -14.61 -5.83
CA LEU A 27 18.94 -14.30 -6.42
C LEU A 27 19.13 -13.56 -7.76
N ASP A 28 19.19 -14.32 -8.85
CA ASP A 28 19.25 -13.79 -10.20
C ASP A 28 18.04 -12.90 -10.53
N ALA A 29 18.20 -11.94 -11.45
CA ALA A 29 17.12 -11.07 -11.89
C ALA A 29 15.89 -11.84 -12.42
N VAL A 30 16.12 -12.99 -13.08
CA VAL A 30 15.06 -13.88 -13.56
C VAL A 30 14.30 -14.51 -12.39
N PHE A 31 15.01 -14.92 -11.35
CA PHE A 31 14.39 -15.53 -10.17
C PHE A 31 13.59 -14.50 -9.37
N LEU A 32 14.11 -13.28 -9.21
CA LEU A 32 13.39 -12.16 -8.61
C LEU A 32 12.10 -11.81 -9.37
N HIS A 33 12.13 -11.90 -10.70
CA HIS A 33 10.93 -11.73 -11.51
C HIS A 33 9.89 -12.83 -11.21
N ASN A 34 10.30 -14.10 -11.15
CA ASN A 34 9.40 -15.20 -10.82
C ASN A 34 8.79 -15.05 -9.41
N ILE A 35 9.59 -14.65 -8.42
CA ILE A 35 9.10 -14.34 -7.06
C ILE A 35 8.04 -13.25 -7.12
N ARG A 36 8.24 -12.20 -7.93
CA ARG A 36 7.26 -11.12 -8.10
C ARG A 36 5.96 -11.66 -8.68
N THR A 37 6.03 -12.44 -9.76
CA THR A 37 4.84 -13.02 -10.40
C THR A 37 4.02 -13.88 -9.43
N GLU A 38 4.68 -14.71 -8.62
CA GLU A 38 3.98 -15.56 -7.65
C GLU A 38 3.43 -14.75 -6.46
N CYS A 39 4.11 -13.68 -6.05
CA CYS A 39 3.57 -12.74 -5.06
C CYS A 39 2.31 -12.03 -5.57
N GLU A 40 2.32 -11.58 -6.83
CA GLU A 40 1.15 -10.95 -7.46
C GLU A 40 -0.01 -11.94 -7.56
N ARG A 41 0.25 -13.20 -7.94
CA ARG A 41 -0.75 -14.26 -7.98
C ARG A 41 -1.38 -14.53 -6.61
N ALA A 42 -0.57 -14.63 -5.56
CA ALA A 42 -1.05 -14.82 -4.19
C ALA A 42 -1.89 -13.62 -3.73
N LYS A 43 -1.44 -12.40 -4.06
CA LYS A 43 -2.14 -11.15 -3.75
C LYS A 43 -3.49 -11.06 -4.47
N ASP A 44 -3.55 -11.42 -5.74
CA ASP A 44 -4.80 -11.46 -6.52
C ASP A 44 -5.80 -12.43 -5.90
N ALA A 45 -5.35 -13.62 -5.49
CA ALA A 45 -6.22 -14.60 -4.82
C ALA A 45 -6.81 -14.06 -3.51
N LEU A 46 -6.00 -13.35 -2.71
CA LEU A 46 -6.44 -12.69 -1.47
C LEU A 46 -7.44 -11.55 -1.75
N CYS A 47 -7.19 -10.76 -2.79
CA CYS A 47 -8.10 -9.69 -3.24
C CYS A 47 -9.44 -10.24 -3.74
N LEU A 48 -9.44 -11.38 -4.45
CA LEU A 48 -10.65 -12.03 -4.95
C LEU A 48 -11.54 -12.61 -3.84
N GLY A 49 -11.13 -12.53 -2.58
CA GLY A 49 -11.92 -12.93 -1.42
C GLY A 49 -11.41 -14.17 -0.71
N SER A 50 -10.29 -14.76 -1.14
CA SER A 50 -9.69 -15.90 -0.44
C SER A 50 -9.14 -15.49 0.92
N ALA A 51 -9.32 -16.34 1.93
CA ALA A 51 -8.72 -16.13 3.25
C ALA A 51 -7.19 -16.34 3.24
N MET A 52 -6.71 -17.20 2.32
CA MET A 52 -5.29 -17.54 2.18
C MET A 52 -4.88 -17.49 0.70
N GLY A 53 -3.65 -17.05 0.44
CA GLY A 53 -2.99 -17.10 -0.86
C GLY A 53 -1.82 -18.08 -0.81
N GLU A 54 -1.68 -18.92 -1.83
CA GLU A 54 -0.53 -19.82 -1.95
C GLU A 54 0.60 -19.12 -2.70
N PHE A 55 1.78 -19.08 -2.09
CA PHE A 55 3.03 -18.74 -2.75
C PHE A 55 3.81 -20.04 -2.98
N LYS A 56 4.12 -20.33 -4.24
CA LYS A 56 4.88 -21.52 -4.62
C LYS A 56 6.00 -21.12 -5.56
N ILE A 57 7.23 -21.53 -5.24
CA ILE A 57 8.37 -21.35 -6.13
C ILE A 57 9.27 -22.57 -6.13
N GLU A 58 9.86 -22.87 -7.27
CA GLU A 58 10.78 -24.00 -7.44
C GLU A 58 12.08 -23.52 -8.07
N ARG A 59 13.21 -23.94 -7.51
CA ARG A 59 14.54 -23.67 -8.07
C ARG A 59 15.52 -24.77 -7.67
N LEU A 60 16.36 -25.19 -8.62
CA LEU A 60 17.42 -26.18 -8.40
C LEU A 60 16.91 -27.50 -7.76
N GLY A 61 15.69 -27.92 -8.11
CA GLY A 61 15.06 -29.13 -7.56
C GLY A 61 14.55 -29.00 -6.12
N MET A 62 14.58 -27.79 -5.55
CA MET A 62 13.96 -27.46 -4.27
C MET A 62 12.65 -26.72 -4.52
N GLU A 63 11.55 -27.24 -3.99
CA GLU A 63 10.24 -26.60 -3.98
C GLU A 63 10.01 -25.92 -2.63
N MET A 64 9.67 -24.64 -2.65
CA MET A 64 9.19 -23.91 -1.48
C MET A 64 7.72 -23.56 -1.68
N ARG A 65 6.90 -23.88 -0.68
CA ARG A 65 5.51 -23.46 -0.59
C ARG A 65 5.27 -22.74 0.72
N GLN A 66 4.54 -21.64 0.64
CA GLN A 66 4.12 -20.87 1.80
C GLN A 66 2.67 -20.43 1.61
N LEU A 67 1.88 -20.63 2.65
CA LEU A 67 0.53 -20.07 2.72
C LEU A 67 0.61 -18.70 3.39
N VAL A 68 -0.03 -17.73 2.76
CA VAL A 68 -0.06 -16.34 3.19
C VAL A 68 -1.48 -16.02 3.60
N ASP A 69 -1.66 -15.62 4.86
CA ASP A 69 -2.96 -15.24 5.40
C ASP A 69 -3.34 -13.80 5.01
N ARG A 70 -4.62 -13.58 4.70
CA ARG A 70 -5.18 -12.27 4.37
C ARG A 70 -4.93 -11.24 5.47
N GLY A 71 -5.23 -11.60 6.72
CA GLY A 71 -5.08 -10.72 7.88
C GLY A 71 -3.63 -10.28 8.09
N TRP A 72 -2.68 -11.22 7.94
CA TRP A 72 -1.26 -10.90 8.01
C TRP A 72 -0.82 -9.89 6.92
N VAL A 73 -1.30 -10.06 5.68
CA VAL A 73 -1.02 -9.13 4.57
C VAL A 73 -1.65 -7.76 4.82
N VAL A 74 -2.86 -7.70 5.38
CA VAL A 74 -3.45 -6.42 5.81
C VAL A 74 -2.54 -5.75 6.85
N GLU A 75 -2.15 -6.48 7.88
CA GLU A 75 -1.38 -5.93 9.00
C GLU A 75 -0.03 -5.33 8.57
N ILE A 76 0.73 -6.04 7.72
CA ILE A 76 2.03 -5.55 7.25
C ILE A 76 1.87 -4.28 6.39
N ASN A 77 0.82 -4.21 5.57
CA ASN A 77 0.50 -3.03 4.76
C ASN A 77 0.05 -1.84 5.61
N LEU A 78 -0.75 -2.07 6.65
CA LEU A 78 -1.14 -1.02 7.60
C LEU A 78 0.05 -0.48 8.40
N LYS A 79 1.01 -1.34 8.77
CA LYS A 79 2.26 -0.88 9.40
C LYS A 79 3.06 0.04 8.47
N LEU A 80 3.19 -0.35 7.19
CA LEU A 80 3.90 0.47 6.21
C LEU A 80 3.20 1.81 5.97
N LEU A 81 1.86 1.82 5.93
CA LEU A 81 1.07 3.04 5.85
C LEU A 81 1.38 4.00 7.00
N ARG A 82 1.36 3.51 8.26
CA ARG A 82 1.69 4.35 9.44
C ARG A 82 3.08 4.95 9.35
N THR A 83 4.08 4.14 8.94
CA THR A 83 5.45 4.63 8.75
C THR A 83 5.54 5.66 7.63
N GLY A 84 4.80 5.46 6.53
CA GLY A 84 4.71 6.40 5.42
C GLY A 84 4.13 7.75 5.84
N ILE A 85 3.06 7.74 6.64
CA ILE A 85 2.46 8.97 7.18
C ILE A 85 3.45 9.73 8.06
N MET A 86 4.11 9.04 9.00
CA MET A 86 5.11 9.66 9.88
C MET A 86 6.28 10.26 9.10
N ARG A 87 6.70 9.60 8.02
CA ARG A 87 7.74 10.13 7.13
C ARG A 87 7.26 11.38 6.39
N CYS A 88 6.04 11.36 5.84
CA CYS A 88 5.47 12.50 5.13
C CYS A 88 5.34 13.74 6.04
N LEU A 89 4.86 13.55 7.28
CA LEU A 89 4.80 14.62 8.27
C LEU A 89 6.19 15.19 8.59
N ARG A 90 7.18 14.33 8.80
CA ARG A 90 8.56 14.74 9.05
C ARG A 90 9.16 15.51 7.87
N ASP A 91 8.94 15.02 6.65
CA ASP A 91 9.44 15.65 5.42
C ASP A 91 8.77 17.01 5.19
N ALA A 92 7.51 17.18 5.63
CA ALA A 92 6.79 18.45 5.65
C ALA A 92 7.15 19.36 6.83
N GLY A 93 7.89 18.85 7.83
CA GLY A 93 8.19 19.58 9.06
C GLY A 93 6.97 19.85 9.95
N LEU A 94 5.94 19.00 9.87
CA LEU A 94 4.67 19.14 10.58
C LEU A 94 4.50 18.06 11.64
N GLU A 95 3.86 18.41 12.75
CA GLU A 95 3.29 17.47 13.72
C GLU A 95 1.86 17.07 13.32
N LYS A 96 1.37 15.93 13.84
CA LYS A 96 0.02 15.43 13.52
C LYS A 96 -1.08 16.40 13.98
N GLU A 97 -0.81 17.18 15.02
CA GLU A 97 -1.68 18.22 15.58
C GLU A 97 -1.82 19.42 14.65
N GLU A 98 -0.87 19.66 13.75
CA GLU A 98 -0.86 20.80 12.82
C GLU A 98 -1.61 20.51 11.51
N VAL A 99 -2.03 19.26 11.29
CA VAL A 99 -2.83 18.89 10.12
C VAL A 99 -4.29 19.34 10.31
N ASP A 100 -4.79 20.21 9.45
CA ASP A 100 -6.19 20.68 9.54
C ASP A 100 -7.20 19.67 8.99
N GLU A 101 -6.89 19.05 7.85
CA GLU A 101 -7.81 18.16 7.13
C GLU A 101 -7.07 17.00 6.44
N VAL A 102 -7.65 15.81 6.49
CA VAL A 102 -7.17 14.63 5.76
C VAL A 102 -8.14 14.26 4.65
N VAL A 103 -7.67 14.36 3.40
CA VAL A 103 -8.45 13.98 2.21
C VAL A 103 -7.95 12.64 1.67
N LEU A 104 -8.87 11.68 1.53
CA LEU A 104 -8.59 10.38 0.93
C LEU A 104 -8.78 10.44 -0.59
N ALA A 105 -7.80 9.93 -1.35
CA ALA A 105 -7.95 9.79 -2.80
C ALA A 105 -7.39 8.44 -3.30
N GLY A 106 -8.12 7.79 -4.20
CA GLY A 106 -7.71 6.52 -4.84
C GLY A 106 -8.46 5.27 -4.34
N ALA A 107 -8.33 4.17 -5.09
CA ALA A 107 -9.09 2.94 -4.86
C ALA A 107 -8.77 2.26 -3.51
N SER A 108 -7.50 2.26 -3.09
CA SER A 108 -7.06 1.67 -1.81
C SER A 108 -7.68 2.36 -0.58
N CYS A 109 -8.23 3.57 -0.75
CA CYS A 109 -8.97 4.26 0.31
C CYS A 109 -10.33 3.63 0.59
N ASN A 110 -10.83 2.69 -0.24
CA ASN A 110 -12.05 1.95 0.02
C ASN A 110 -11.86 0.78 1.00
N ILE A 111 -10.61 0.42 1.30
CA ILE A 111 -10.28 -0.61 2.29
C ILE A 111 -10.70 -0.10 3.69
N PRO A 112 -11.65 -0.75 4.38
CA PRO A 112 -12.14 -0.29 5.69
C PRO A 112 -11.04 -0.19 6.74
N ALA A 113 -10.07 -1.12 6.69
CA ALA A 113 -8.95 -1.16 7.62
C ALA A 113 -8.00 0.04 7.44
N VAL A 114 -7.80 0.52 6.21
CA VAL A 114 -6.98 1.72 5.92
C VAL A 114 -7.65 2.96 6.49
N ARG A 115 -8.96 3.13 6.26
CA ARG A 115 -9.73 4.24 6.83
C ARG A 115 -9.66 4.26 8.35
N ARG A 116 -9.84 3.10 8.98
CA ARG A 116 -9.74 2.96 10.44
C ARG A 116 -8.37 3.41 10.97
N VAL A 117 -7.28 2.96 10.33
CA VAL A 117 -5.93 3.37 10.76
C VAL A 117 -5.70 4.87 10.61
N LEU A 118 -6.22 5.49 9.54
CA LEU A 118 -6.10 6.93 9.33
C LEU A 118 -6.92 7.74 10.35
N LEU A 119 -8.13 7.29 10.67
CA LEU A 119 -8.96 7.87 11.73
C LEU A 119 -8.30 7.75 13.10
N GLU A 120 -7.74 6.57 13.43
CA GLU A 120 -7.01 6.34 14.68
C GLU A 120 -5.73 7.21 14.76
N PHE A 121 -5.07 7.44 13.62
CA PHE A 121 -3.82 8.21 13.58
C PHE A 121 -4.04 9.72 13.71
N PHE A 122 -5.01 10.28 12.98
CA PHE A 122 -5.26 11.73 12.91
C PHE A 122 -6.39 12.23 13.81
N GLN A 123 -7.02 11.33 14.60
CA GLN A 123 -8.21 11.62 15.42
C GLN A 123 -9.44 11.97 14.56
N GLU A 124 -10.63 11.54 15.01
CA GLU A 124 -11.87 11.59 14.21
C GLU A 124 -12.28 13.01 13.76
N GLN A 125 -11.89 14.06 14.50
CA GLN A 125 -12.33 15.44 14.23
C GLN A 125 -11.65 16.09 13.02
N LYS A 126 -10.50 15.57 12.57
CA LYS A 126 -9.74 16.09 11.42
C LYS A 126 -10.12 15.45 10.08
N PHE A 127 -11.07 14.51 10.12
CA PHE A 127 -11.53 13.77 8.95
C PHE A 127 -12.76 14.45 8.34
N ARG A 128 -12.57 15.29 7.33
CA ARG A 128 -13.67 15.80 6.52
C ARG A 128 -13.71 15.02 5.21
N CYS A 129 -14.55 13.99 5.15
CA CYS A 129 -14.99 13.41 3.88
C CYS A 129 -16.01 14.36 3.24
N SER A 130 -15.60 15.54 2.78
CA SER A 130 -16.50 16.46 2.05
C SER A 130 -16.88 15.93 0.66
N ILE A 131 -16.26 14.83 0.22
CA ILE A 131 -16.45 14.22 -1.10
C ILE A 131 -16.79 12.74 -0.89
N ASP A 132 -17.92 12.30 -1.45
CA ASP A 132 -18.30 10.89 -1.52
C ASP A 132 -17.18 10.08 -2.18
N PRO A 133 -16.64 9.03 -1.52
CA PRO A 133 -15.64 8.14 -2.09
C PRO A 133 -15.99 7.59 -3.49
N ALA A 134 -17.29 7.45 -3.80
CA ALA A 134 -17.76 7.05 -5.12
C ALA A 134 -17.50 8.11 -6.21
N ASN A 135 -17.48 9.40 -5.86
CA ASN A 135 -17.23 10.53 -6.77
C ASN A 135 -15.73 10.84 -6.97
N LEU A 136 -14.85 10.30 -6.13
CA LEU A 136 -13.39 10.39 -6.28
C LEU A 136 -12.85 9.55 -7.45
N MET A 137 -13.67 8.66 -8.02
CA MET A 137 -13.27 7.87 -9.20
C MET A 137 -13.19 8.70 -10.49
N SER A 138 -13.80 9.89 -10.57
CA SER A 138 -13.82 10.69 -11.82
C SER A 138 -12.86 11.87 -11.84
N PHE A 139 -12.24 12.21 -10.72
CA PHE A 139 -11.33 13.33 -10.65
C PHE A 139 -9.93 12.84 -10.30
N SER A 140 -9.08 12.80 -11.32
CA SER A 140 -7.64 12.55 -11.20
C SER A 140 -7.08 13.37 -10.04
N SER A 141 -6.52 12.69 -9.03
CA SER A 141 -6.04 13.27 -7.78
C SER A 141 -5.17 14.52 -8.01
N GLN A 142 -4.34 14.54 -9.06
CA GLN A 142 -3.56 15.70 -9.49
C GLN A 142 -4.38 16.95 -9.83
N ARG A 143 -5.51 16.81 -10.53
CA ARG A 143 -6.34 17.96 -10.95
C ARG A 143 -7.06 18.61 -9.78
N TYR A 144 -7.47 17.81 -8.80
CA TYR A 144 -8.03 18.35 -7.56
C TYR A 144 -6.96 19.06 -6.73
N ILE A 145 -5.77 18.48 -6.59
CA ILE A 145 -4.66 19.08 -5.84
C ILE A 145 -4.26 20.45 -6.44
N ASN A 146 -4.15 20.53 -7.76
CA ASN A 146 -3.84 21.79 -8.44
C ASN A 146 -4.94 22.84 -8.29
N ASN A 147 -6.22 22.43 -8.30
CA ASN A 147 -7.33 23.35 -8.04
C ASN A 147 -7.44 23.76 -6.57
N PHE A 148 -7.15 22.86 -5.62
CA PHE A 148 -7.28 23.14 -4.19
C PHE A 148 -6.17 24.07 -3.70
N SER A 149 -4.92 23.82 -4.12
CA SER A 149 -3.79 24.71 -3.82
C SER A 149 -3.98 26.11 -4.42
N SER A 150 -4.52 26.21 -5.64
CA SER A 150 -4.75 27.51 -6.29
C SER A 150 -5.96 28.28 -5.76
N VAL A 151 -6.93 27.60 -5.15
CA VAL A 151 -8.14 28.24 -4.58
C VAL A 151 -7.95 28.66 -3.12
N PHE A 152 -7.18 27.91 -2.33
CA PHE A 152 -7.09 28.13 -0.87
C PHE A 152 -5.73 28.64 -0.38
N ASP A 153 -4.72 28.78 -1.25
CA ASP A 153 -3.39 29.31 -0.93
C ASP A 153 -2.72 28.65 0.31
N ASN A 154 -3.07 27.37 0.55
CA ASN A 154 -2.60 26.59 1.68
C ASN A 154 -1.53 25.57 1.25
N PRO A 155 -0.49 25.33 2.08
CA PRO A 155 0.52 24.32 1.78
C PRO A 155 -0.08 22.90 1.85
N VAL A 156 0.08 22.12 0.79
CA VAL A 156 -0.41 20.75 0.68
C VAL A 156 0.75 19.77 0.78
N ALA A 157 0.73 18.90 1.79
CA ALA A 157 1.62 17.74 1.86
C ALA A 157 0.96 16.53 1.18
N ILE A 158 1.63 15.95 0.18
CA ILE A 158 1.09 14.82 -0.59
C ILE A 158 1.76 13.53 -0.11
N LEU A 159 0.94 12.60 0.37
CA LEU A 159 1.34 11.20 0.50
C LEU A 159 0.90 10.48 -0.78
N GLU A 160 1.78 10.40 -1.79
CA GLU A 160 1.52 9.53 -2.94
C GLU A 160 1.54 8.08 -2.46
N GLY A 161 0.33 7.52 -2.35
CA GLY A 161 0.07 6.26 -1.68
C GLY A 161 0.85 5.12 -2.31
N LEU A 162 1.70 4.51 -1.50
CA LEU A 162 1.96 3.07 -1.45
C LEU A 162 0.88 2.31 -2.21
N ASN A 163 1.21 1.79 -3.39
CA ASN A 163 0.33 0.86 -4.07
C ASN A 163 0.29 -0.40 -3.21
N LEU A 164 -0.68 -0.46 -2.30
CA LEU A 164 -0.88 -1.61 -1.42
C LEU A 164 -1.12 -2.87 -2.26
N GLY A 165 -1.52 -2.74 -3.54
CA GLY A 165 -1.83 -3.86 -4.43
C GLY A 165 -3.08 -4.61 -4.00
N LEU A 166 -3.84 -4.05 -3.06
CA LEU A 166 -4.96 -4.69 -2.38
C LEU A 166 -6.25 -3.99 -2.79
N TYR A 167 -6.70 -4.17 -4.03
CA TYR A 167 -7.86 -3.46 -4.55
C TYR A 167 -9.19 -3.86 -3.89
N ALA A 168 -9.20 -4.93 -3.07
CA ALA A 168 -10.44 -5.51 -2.53
C ALA A 168 -10.32 -6.10 -1.10
N LEU A 169 -9.33 -5.67 -0.30
CA LEU A 169 -9.24 -6.09 1.10
C LEU A 169 -10.20 -5.35 2.05
#